data_AF-A0A1Y5JXX7-F1
#
_entry.id   AF-A0A1Y5JXX7-F1
#
_cell.length_a   1.000
_cell.length_b   1.000
_cell.length_c   1.000
_cell.angle_alpha   90.00
_cell.angle_beta   90.00
_cell.angle_gamma   90.00
#
_symmetry.space_group_name_H-M   'P 1'
#
loop_
_entity.id
_entity.type
_entity.pdbx_description
1 polymer ?
#
loop_
_entity_poly.entity_id
_entity_poly.type
_entity_poly.pdbx_seq_one_letter_code
_entity_poly.pdbx_strand_id
1 'polypeptide(L)'
;MKKLAIIAGVVIIAIGGVSYANHALTQEVKVEVDRQLAMLSQQTGSAVTYEDLSASVFSKSVELSNVSITGFDEKAIANINSILVAGYDAEKIAPRTEVAVNGFKFSDDFTAQLPTDANNQLASASYDLHTLMNYDADSGDSDITLNINANDIVAFNLDLGLAKSTALMEASLAVSKLQQASGSQQLTLEQQLQQQTLMMQALAELEPRTIKINLNNQGEFKALVEQMLEKQGMTLEQMQQMVDVQLQQAPVSDELAAAIKNFTQGLGSLTVSASLPEGQTMDEINQQIFTLMGQPNDLAEFINLEAKGE
;
A
#
# COMPACT_ATOMS: atom_id res chain seq x y z
N MET A 1 2.28 -20.59 -5.19
CA MET A 1 2.08 -19.99 -3.85
C MET A 1 3.38 -19.53 -3.18
N LYS A 2 4.41 -20.38 -2.98
CA LYS A 2 5.71 -19.93 -2.42
C LYS A 2 6.35 -18.78 -3.22
N LYS A 3 6.36 -18.87 -4.57
CA LYS A 3 6.88 -17.80 -5.44
C LYS A 3 6.12 -16.46 -5.35
N LEU A 4 4.83 -16.48 -4.96
CA LEU A 4 4.01 -15.26 -4.81
C LEU A 4 4.22 -14.58 -3.45
N ALA A 5 4.43 -15.36 -2.38
CA ALA A 5 4.76 -14.84 -1.06
C ALA A 5 6.13 -14.12 -1.02
N ILE A 6 7.05 -14.50 -1.91
CA ILE A 6 8.36 -13.87 -2.09
C ILE A 6 8.23 -12.41 -2.55
N ILE A 7 7.31 -12.12 -3.49
CA ILE A 7 7.15 -10.80 -4.12
C ILE A 7 6.58 -9.77 -3.14
N ALA A 8 5.63 -10.19 -2.28
CA ALA A 8 5.08 -9.33 -1.22
C ALA A 8 6.14 -8.92 -0.18
N GLY A 9 7.18 -9.74 0.02
CA GLY A 9 8.28 -9.43 0.95
C GLY A 9 9.30 -8.42 0.41
N VAL A 10 9.51 -8.35 -0.92
CA VAL A 10 10.54 -7.47 -1.52
C VAL A 10 10.13 -5.99 -1.53
N VAL A 11 8.83 -5.68 -1.46
CA VAL A 11 8.34 -4.29 -1.37
C VAL A 11 8.63 -3.69 0.02
N ILE A 12 8.92 -4.51 1.04
CA ILE A 12 9.25 -4.07 2.39
C ILE A 12 10.77 -4.07 2.58
N ILE A 13 11.51 -3.33 1.74
CA ILE A 13 12.89 -2.96 2.09
C ILE A 13 12.79 -1.67 2.91
N ALA A 14 12.69 -1.83 4.22
CA ALA A 14 12.83 -0.72 5.15
C ALA A 14 14.31 -0.36 5.22
N ILE A 15 14.81 0.46 4.27
CA ILE A 15 16.18 0.98 4.28
C ILE A 15 16.35 1.86 5.53
N GLY A 16 16.63 1.21 6.65
CA GLY A 16 16.67 1.82 7.95
C GLY A 16 18.01 2.42 8.31
N GLY A 17 17.99 3.64 8.84
CA GLY A 17 18.87 4.02 9.96
C GLY A 17 20.33 4.38 9.66
N VAL A 18 20.62 5.11 8.58
CA VAL A 18 21.97 5.69 8.43
C VAL A 18 21.88 7.21 8.52
N SER A 19 22.38 7.77 9.63
CA SER A 19 22.45 9.22 9.83
C SER A 19 23.33 9.86 8.75
N TYR A 20 22.71 10.66 7.88
CA TYR A 20 23.31 11.16 6.66
C TYR A 20 24.32 12.30 6.92
N ALA A 21 25.62 12.00 6.95
CA ALA A 21 26.68 13.01 6.98
C ALA A 21 27.99 12.53 6.31
N ASN A 22 28.13 12.70 4.97
CA ASN A 22 29.38 12.68 4.17
C ASN A 22 29.72 11.42 3.30
N HIS A 23 30.65 11.57 2.33
CA HIS A 23 30.94 10.60 1.24
C HIS A 23 31.46 9.21 1.68
N ALA A 24 31.96 9.05 2.91
CA ALA A 24 32.34 7.76 3.49
C ALA A 24 31.12 6.85 3.79
N LEU A 25 29.91 7.41 3.83
CA LEU A 25 28.67 6.71 4.18
C LEU A 25 28.06 5.85 3.07
N THR A 26 28.40 6.04 1.79
CA THR A 26 27.86 5.14 0.75
C THR A 26 28.25 3.69 1.03
N GLN A 27 29.41 3.44 1.67
CA GLN A 27 29.79 2.09 2.09
C GLN A 27 29.01 1.60 3.30
N GLU A 28 28.75 2.43 4.31
CA GLU A 28 27.93 2.04 5.48
C GLU A 28 26.47 1.78 5.09
N VAL A 29 25.91 2.64 4.24
CA VAL A 29 24.58 2.47 3.63
C VAL A 29 24.56 1.19 2.79
N LYS A 30 25.60 0.96 1.97
CA LYS A 30 25.73 -0.28 1.20
C LYS A 30 25.76 -1.52 2.09
N VAL A 31 26.53 -1.51 3.19
CA VAL A 31 26.61 -2.63 4.13
C VAL A 31 25.24 -2.92 4.75
N GLU A 32 24.51 -1.89 5.16
CA GLU A 32 23.19 -2.06 5.76
C GLU A 32 22.13 -2.52 4.76
N VAL A 33 22.14 -1.97 3.53
CA VAL A 33 21.30 -2.45 2.42
C VAL A 33 21.61 -3.91 2.11
N ASP A 34 22.89 -4.26 1.93
CA ASP A 34 23.32 -5.63 1.64
C ASP A 34 22.91 -6.59 2.77
N ARG A 35 22.99 -6.15 4.03
CA ARG A 35 22.52 -6.90 5.20
C ARG A 35 21.01 -7.14 5.15
N GLN A 36 20.21 -6.12 4.86
CA GLN A 36 18.75 -6.23 4.78
C GLN A 36 18.31 -7.12 3.62
N LEU A 37 18.93 -6.96 2.45
CA LEU A 37 18.68 -7.83 1.30
C LEU A 37 19.09 -9.29 1.59
N ALA A 38 20.19 -9.51 2.31
CA ALA A 38 20.60 -10.85 2.73
C ALA A 38 19.61 -11.48 3.72
N MET A 39 19.09 -10.71 4.69
CA MET A 39 18.03 -11.19 5.60
C MET A 39 16.74 -11.53 4.85
N LEU A 40 16.31 -10.65 3.94
CA LEU A 40 15.17 -10.90 3.07
C LEU A 40 15.41 -12.16 2.22
N SER A 41 16.63 -12.34 1.72
CA SER A 41 17.02 -13.53 0.98
C SER A 41 17.00 -14.79 1.83
N GLN A 42 17.37 -14.73 3.11
CA GLN A 42 17.25 -15.89 4.01
C GLN A 42 15.78 -16.24 4.32
N GLN A 43 14.92 -15.24 4.46
CA GLN A 43 13.51 -15.43 4.81
C GLN A 43 12.67 -15.91 3.62
N THR A 44 12.90 -15.33 2.44
CA THR A 44 12.13 -15.61 1.22
C THR A 44 12.79 -16.68 0.37
N GLY A 45 14.12 -16.83 0.49
CA GLY A 45 14.99 -17.67 -0.33
C GLY A 45 15.09 -17.27 -1.79
N SER A 46 14.70 -16.03 -2.09
CA SER A 46 15.06 -15.34 -3.32
C SER A 46 16.28 -14.47 -3.11
N ALA A 47 17.16 -14.37 -4.11
CA ALA A 47 18.24 -13.40 -4.05
C ALA A 47 17.75 -12.08 -4.66
N VAL A 48 18.11 -10.98 -4.00
CA VAL A 48 17.85 -9.62 -4.46
C VAL A 48 19.18 -8.93 -4.69
N THR A 49 19.42 -8.47 -5.91
CA THR A 49 20.63 -7.73 -6.29
C THR A 49 20.26 -6.39 -6.88
N TYR A 50 21.18 -5.43 -6.89
CA TYR A 50 21.00 -4.11 -7.49
C TYR A 50 22.29 -3.69 -8.19
N GLU A 51 22.18 -2.83 -9.20
CA GLU A 51 23.33 -2.35 -9.96
C GLU A 51 23.98 -1.15 -9.26
N ASP A 52 23.16 -0.16 -8.91
CA ASP A 52 23.63 1.09 -8.32
C ASP A 52 22.92 1.41 -7.01
N LEU A 53 23.63 2.11 -6.13
CA LEU A 53 23.12 2.68 -4.89
C LEU A 53 23.54 4.14 -4.83
N SER A 54 22.55 5.03 -4.77
CA SER A 54 22.76 6.45 -4.53
C SER A 54 22.22 6.82 -3.15
N ALA A 55 22.90 7.75 -2.48
CA ALA A 55 22.48 8.28 -1.19
C ALA A 55 22.62 9.79 -1.19
N SER A 56 21.60 10.49 -0.71
CA SER A 56 21.57 11.95 -0.65
C SER A 56 21.40 12.40 0.78
N VAL A 57 22.37 13.19 1.26
CA VAL A 57 22.31 13.83 2.57
C VAL A 57 21.25 14.92 2.63
N PHE A 58 21.05 15.63 1.52
CA PHE A 58 20.12 16.76 1.46
C PHE A 58 18.67 16.30 1.56
N SER A 59 18.29 15.28 0.78
CA SER A 59 16.94 14.71 0.79
C SER A 59 16.79 13.59 1.83
N LYS A 60 17.85 13.24 2.56
CA LYS A 60 17.90 12.10 3.50
C LYS A 60 17.32 10.84 2.84
N SER A 61 17.85 10.51 1.67
CA SER A 61 17.28 9.46 0.85
C SER A 61 18.33 8.47 0.36
N VAL A 62 17.89 7.24 0.11
CA VAL A 62 18.65 6.18 -0.53
C VAL A 62 17.82 5.69 -1.70
N GLU A 63 18.48 5.52 -2.85
CA GLU A 63 17.87 4.94 -4.05
C GLU A 63 18.69 3.76 -4.53
N LEU A 64 18.04 2.63 -4.72
CA LEU A 64 18.59 1.46 -5.40
C LEU A 64 18.10 1.48 -6.85
N SER A 65 18.99 1.24 -7.80
CA SER A 65 18.64 1.20 -9.23
C SER A 65 18.89 -0.18 -9.82
N ASN A 66 18.06 -0.53 -10.80
CA ASN A 66 18.09 -1.80 -11.54
C ASN A 66 18.13 -3.01 -10.59
N VAL A 67 17.16 -3.07 -9.69
CA VAL A 67 17.03 -4.17 -8.73
C VAL A 67 16.50 -5.40 -9.47
N SER A 68 17.14 -6.55 -9.27
CA SER A 68 16.73 -7.83 -9.84
C SER A 68 16.43 -8.83 -8.73
N ILE A 69 15.36 -9.60 -8.93
CA ILE A 69 14.89 -10.62 -8.00
C ILE A 69 15.01 -11.97 -8.70
N THR A 70 15.80 -12.87 -8.12
CA THR A 70 15.96 -14.24 -8.63
C THR A 70 15.39 -15.25 -7.64
N GLY A 71 14.83 -16.33 -8.18
CA GLY A 71 14.31 -17.43 -7.39
C GLY A 71 15.40 -18.35 -6.86
N PHE A 72 14.99 -19.28 -5.99
CA PHE A 72 15.82 -20.42 -5.56
C PHE A 72 16.38 -21.26 -6.71
N ASP A 73 15.69 -21.25 -7.86
CA ASP A 73 16.08 -21.93 -9.09
C ASP A 73 17.06 -21.09 -9.94
N GLU A 74 17.58 -20.00 -9.37
CA GLU A 74 18.46 -19.00 -10.01
C GLU A 74 17.82 -18.30 -11.23
N LYS A 75 16.52 -18.49 -11.45
CA LYS A 75 15.80 -17.86 -12.55
C LYS A 75 15.31 -16.48 -12.15
N ALA A 76 15.36 -15.54 -13.09
CA ALA A 76 14.80 -14.21 -12.91
C ALA A 76 13.29 -14.30 -12.64
N ILE A 77 12.82 -13.64 -11.58
CA ILE A 77 11.41 -13.54 -11.21
C ILE A 77 10.87 -12.17 -11.60
N ALA A 78 11.59 -11.11 -11.28
CA ALA A 78 11.16 -9.74 -11.51
C ALA A 78 12.35 -8.78 -11.53
N ASN A 79 12.13 -7.60 -12.10
CA ASN A 79 13.05 -6.48 -12.08
C ASN A 79 12.31 -5.22 -11.62
N ILE A 80 13.06 -4.27 -11.07
CA ILE A 80 12.57 -2.98 -10.60
C ILE A 80 13.57 -1.92 -11.08
N ASN A 81 13.07 -0.85 -11.69
CA ASN A 81 13.93 0.22 -12.20
C ASN A 81 14.57 0.98 -11.03
N SER A 82 13.77 1.39 -10.04
CA SER A 82 14.32 1.96 -8.82
C SER A 82 13.47 1.75 -7.56
N ILE A 83 14.12 1.76 -6.41
CA ILE A 83 13.51 1.78 -5.08
C ILE A 83 14.09 2.98 -4.33
N LEU A 84 13.25 3.96 -4.03
CA LEU A 84 13.58 5.15 -3.23
C LEU A 84 13.02 4.99 -1.82
N VAL A 85 13.84 5.28 -0.83
CA VAL A 85 13.41 5.51 0.55
C VAL A 85 13.95 6.86 1.00
N ALA A 86 13.08 7.76 1.43
CA ALA A 86 13.45 9.10 1.87
C ALA A 86 12.84 9.46 3.23
N GLY A 87 13.58 10.25 4.00
CA GLY A 87 13.13 10.80 5.28
C GLY A 87 13.08 9.81 6.44
N TYR A 88 13.36 8.52 6.21
CA TYR A 88 13.36 7.50 7.27
C TYR A 88 14.48 7.76 8.29
N ASP A 89 14.15 7.62 9.58
CA ASP A 89 15.09 7.74 10.71
C ASP A 89 14.79 6.62 11.70
N ALA A 90 15.81 5.84 12.07
CA ALA A 90 15.66 4.70 12.98
C ALA A 90 15.45 5.13 14.45
N GLU A 91 15.84 6.35 14.80
CA GLU A 91 15.85 6.78 16.20
C GLU A 91 14.65 7.62 16.59
N LYS A 92 13.96 8.23 15.61
CA LYS A 92 12.84 9.13 15.83
C LYS A 92 11.82 9.08 14.70
N ILE A 93 10.61 9.54 15.01
CA ILE A 93 9.57 9.76 14.01
C ILE A 93 9.97 10.96 13.15
N ALA A 94 10.11 10.75 11.85
CA ALA A 94 10.40 11.83 10.91
C ALA A 94 9.10 12.55 10.51
N PRO A 95 9.16 13.88 10.27
CA PRO A 95 7.98 14.64 9.85
C PRO A 95 7.50 14.28 8.44
N ARG A 96 8.37 13.64 7.64
CA ARG A 96 8.05 13.17 6.30
C ARG A 96 8.83 11.89 6.02
N THR A 97 8.14 10.84 5.58
CA THR A 97 8.75 9.61 5.08
C THR A 97 8.14 9.22 3.76
N GLU A 98 8.96 8.75 2.83
CA GLU A 98 8.54 8.42 1.47
C GLU A 98 9.19 7.12 1.02
N VAL A 99 8.40 6.27 0.38
CA VAL A 99 8.85 5.04 -0.27
C VAL A 99 8.29 5.03 -1.68
N ALA A 100 9.15 4.88 -2.68
CA ALA A 100 8.75 4.72 -4.07
C ALA A 100 9.39 3.48 -4.68
N VAL A 101 8.61 2.69 -5.41
CA VAL A 101 9.08 1.58 -6.23
C VAL A 101 8.63 1.91 -7.65
N ASN A 102 9.58 2.09 -8.55
CA ASN A 102 9.29 2.45 -9.93
C ASN A 102 9.65 1.30 -10.87
N GLY A 103 8.78 1.00 -11.81
CA GLY A 103 9.02 0.04 -12.88
C GLY A 103 9.12 -1.41 -12.40
N PHE A 104 8.40 -1.80 -11.36
CA PHE A 104 8.33 -3.21 -10.97
C PHE A 104 7.69 -4.01 -12.11
N LYS A 105 8.37 -5.04 -12.60
CA LYS A 105 7.85 -5.91 -13.66
C LYS A 105 8.29 -7.35 -13.44
N PHE A 106 7.37 -8.29 -13.65
CA PHE A 106 7.71 -9.70 -13.71
C PHE A 106 8.59 -10.01 -14.93
N SER A 107 9.50 -10.97 -14.77
CA SER A 107 10.30 -11.45 -15.91
C SER A 107 9.39 -12.18 -16.90
N ASP A 108 9.75 -12.13 -18.19
CA ASP A 108 9.02 -12.86 -19.22
C ASP A 108 9.04 -14.38 -18.95
N ASP A 109 10.16 -14.89 -18.45
CA ASP A 109 10.29 -16.30 -18.03
C ASP A 109 9.33 -16.68 -16.89
N PHE A 110 9.10 -15.77 -15.94
CA PHE A 110 8.17 -15.99 -14.85
C PHE A 110 6.72 -15.94 -15.33
N THR A 111 6.38 -14.92 -16.14
CA THR A 111 5.03 -14.79 -16.70
C THR A 111 4.65 -15.96 -17.60
N ALA A 112 5.60 -16.51 -18.37
CA ALA A 112 5.39 -17.70 -19.20
C ALA A 112 5.11 -18.98 -18.39
N GLN A 113 5.47 -19.02 -17.10
CA GLN A 113 5.20 -20.14 -16.20
C GLN A 113 3.88 -19.99 -15.44
N LEU A 114 3.17 -18.87 -15.62
CA LEU A 114 1.89 -18.67 -14.95
C LEU A 114 0.85 -19.65 -15.49
N PRO A 115 -0.11 -20.06 -14.64
CA PRO A 115 -1.25 -20.86 -15.07
C PRO A 115 -1.99 -20.21 -16.25
N THR A 116 -2.58 -21.02 -17.14
CA THR A 116 -3.30 -20.54 -18.33
C THR A 116 -4.50 -19.65 -17.99
N ASP A 117 -5.03 -19.75 -16.77
CA ASP A 117 -6.10 -18.93 -16.22
C ASP A 117 -5.61 -17.60 -15.62
N ALA A 118 -4.30 -17.40 -15.47
CA ALA A 118 -3.73 -16.13 -15.00
C ALA A 118 -4.11 -14.96 -15.91
N ASN A 119 -4.18 -13.76 -15.32
CA ASN A 119 -4.40 -12.54 -16.08
C ASN A 119 -3.06 -12.05 -16.66
N ASN A 120 -2.80 -12.39 -17.92
CA ASN A 120 -1.54 -12.05 -18.58
C ASN A 120 -1.34 -10.54 -18.71
N GLN A 121 -2.41 -9.75 -18.82
CA GLN A 121 -2.32 -8.31 -18.93
C GLN A 121 -1.76 -7.69 -17.64
N LEU A 122 -2.31 -8.07 -16.48
CA LEU A 122 -1.74 -7.65 -15.20
C LEU A 122 -0.36 -8.27 -14.95
N ALA A 123 -0.15 -9.55 -15.28
CA ALA A 123 1.13 -10.20 -15.07
C ALA A 123 2.28 -9.58 -15.89
N SER A 124 1.98 -9.02 -17.06
CA SER A 124 2.98 -8.37 -17.91
C SER A 124 3.11 -6.86 -17.70
N ALA A 125 2.24 -6.27 -16.86
CA ALA A 125 2.25 -4.84 -16.58
C ALA A 125 3.51 -4.42 -15.80
N SER A 126 3.86 -3.14 -15.98
CA SER A 126 4.81 -2.45 -15.12
C SER A 126 4.05 -1.77 -13.99
N TYR A 127 4.58 -1.84 -12.78
CA TYR A 127 3.94 -1.29 -11.60
C TYR A 127 4.80 -0.22 -10.95
N ASP A 128 4.17 0.90 -10.66
CA ASP A 128 4.73 1.94 -9.80
C ASP A 128 3.96 1.95 -8.47
N LEU A 129 4.68 2.02 -7.36
CA LEU A 129 4.11 2.15 -6.02
C LEU A 129 4.74 3.36 -5.35
N HIS A 130 3.92 4.21 -4.76
CA HIS A 130 4.37 5.37 -4.01
C HIS A 130 3.62 5.44 -2.70
N THR A 131 4.34 5.58 -1.60
CA THR A 131 3.78 5.82 -0.28
C THR A 131 4.44 7.05 0.31
N LEU A 132 3.62 7.98 0.78
CA LEU A 132 4.05 9.19 1.46
C LEU A 132 3.32 9.31 2.79
N MET A 133 4.05 9.62 3.85
CA MET A 133 3.49 9.94 5.15
C MET A 133 4.07 11.25 5.61
N ASN A 134 3.21 12.19 5.99
CA ASN A 134 3.58 13.41 6.69
C ASN A 134 3.05 13.31 8.12
N TYR A 135 3.91 13.59 9.10
CA TYR A 135 3.58 13.58 10.52
C TYR A 135 3.86 14.96 11.11
N ASP A 136 2.87 15.52 11.79
CA ASP A 136 3.01 16.78 12.51
C ASP A 136 3.13 16.49 14.00
N ALA A 137 4.31 16.77 14.57
CA ALA A 137 4.61 16.46 15.97
C ALA A 137 3.92 17.39 16.98
N ASP A 138 3.48 18.57 16.55
CA ASP A 138 2.84 19.57 17.42
C ASP A 138 1.36 19.25 17.64
N SER A 139 0.68 18.81 16.57
CA SER A 139 -0.72 18.37 16.58
C SER A 139 -0.88 16.87 16.87
N GLY A 140 0.11 16.06 16.50
CA GLY A 140 0.01 14.60 16.49
C GLY A 140 -0.73 14.04 15.27
N ASP A 141 -1.00 14.85 14.25
CA ASP A 141 -1.71 14.44 13.05
C ASP A 141 -0.79 13.71 12.05
N SER A 142 -1.37 12.80 11.28
CA SER A 142 -0.71 12.14 10.15
C SER A 142 -1.56 12.21 8.89
N ASP A 143 -0.92 12.46 7.76
CA ASP A 143 -1.51 12.32 6.43
C ASP A 143 -0.72 11.28 5.64
N ILE A 144 -1.40 10.23 5.18
CA ILE A 144 -0.84 9.09 4.47
C ILE A 144 -1.43 9.02 3.08
N THR A 145 -0.57 8.97 2.06
CA THR A 145 -0.94 8.73 0.67
C THR A 145 -0.30 7.43 0.21
N LEU A 146 -1.09 6.59 -0.44
CA LEU A 146 -0.67 5.39 -1.16
C LEU A 146 -1.14 5.49 -2.61
N ASN A 147 -0.24 5.36 -3.56
CA ASN A 147 -0.53 5.20 -4.97
C ASN A 147 0.04 3.88 -5.47
N ILE A 148 -0.78 3.13 -6.21
CA ILE A 148 -0.38 1.91 -6.90
C ILE A 148 -0.84 2.08 -8.34
N ASN A 149 0.09 2.11 -9.28
CA ASN A 149 -0.19 2.25 -10.69
C ASN A 149 0.22 0.97 -11.42
N ALA A 150 -0.74 0.26 -12.00
CA ALA A 150 -0.47 -0.71 -13.05
C ALA A 150 -0.45 0.06 -14.37
N ASN A 151 0.75 0.41 -14.84
CA ASN A 151 0.96 1.35 -15.94
C ASN A 151 0.16 0.94 -17.18
N ASP A 152 -0.47 1.93 -17.80
CA ASP A 152 -1.39 1.81 -18.96
C ASP A 152 -2.70 1.05 -18.68
N ILE A 153 -2.89 0.48 -17.48
CA ILE A 153 -4.09 -0.27 -17.12
C ILE A 153 -4.93 0.52 -16.13
N VAL A 154 -4.49 0.63 -14.87
CA VAL A 154 -5.31 1.17 -13.78
C VAL A 154 -4.42 1.72 -12.67
N ALA A 155 -4.83 2.85 -12.10
CA ALA A 155 -4.23 3.44 -10.92
C ALA A 155 -5.20 3.38 -9.75
N PHE A 156 -4.67 3.03 -8.58
CA PHE A 156 -5.36 3.07 -7.30
C PHE A 156 -4.66 4.09 -6.40
N ASN A 157 -5.43 4.97 -5.80
CA ASN A 157 -4.95 5.93 -4.81
C ASN A 157 -5.78 5.78 -3.53
N LEU A 158 -5.10 5.86 -2.40
CA LEU A 158 -5.67 5.97 -1.07
C LEU A 158 -5.02 7.16 -0.36
N ASP A 159 -5.81 8.13 0.07
CA ASP A 159 -5.40 9.16 1.00
C ASP A 159 -6.12 8.95 2.33
N LEU A 160 -5.39 9.01 3.43
CA LEU A 160 -5.87 8.79 4.79
C LEU A 160 -5.34 9.90 5.70
N GLY A 161 -6.25 10.70 6.26
CA GLY A 161 -5.95 11.68 7.29
C GLY A 161 -6.31 11.13 8.67
N LEU A 162 -5.37 11.21 9.60
CA LEU A 162 -5.50 10.75 10.98
C LEU A 162 -5.15 11.88 11.94
N ALA A 163 -5.83 11.95 13.07
CA ALA A 163 -5.50 12.75 14.22
C ALA A 163 -5.09 11.86 15.39
N LYS A 164 -4.36 12.45 16.35
CA LYS A 164 -3.83 11.74 17.54
C LYS A 164 -3.02 10.49 17.19
N SER A 165 -2.30 10.54 16.08
CA SER A 165 -1.49 9.44 15.57
C SER A 165 -0.17 9.23 16.32
N THR A 166 0.22 10.12 17.24
CA THR A 166 1.49 10.04 17.98
C THR A 166 1.72 8.68 18.62
N ALA A 167 0.73 8.13 19.33
CA ALA A 167 0.84 6.81 19.96
C ALA A 167 1.12 5.70 18.92
N LEU A 168 0.48 5.76 17.75
CA LEU A 168 0.68 4.81 16.65
C LEU A 168 2.09 4.96 16.05
N MET A 169 2.54 6.19 15.87
CA MET A 169 3.88 6.49 15.35
C MET A 169 4.97 6.03 16.31
N GLU A 170 4.80 6.23 17.61
CA GLU A 170 5.72 5.77 18.65
C GLU A 170 5.74 4.24 18.76
N ALA A 171 4.58 3.59 18.68
CA ALA A 171 4.49 2.13 18.64
C ALA A 171 5.21 1.55 17.41
N SER A 172 5.02 2.15 16.24
CA SER A 172 5.72 1.77 15.00
C SER A 172 7.24 1.91 15.12
N LEU A 173 7.71 3.03 15.69
CA LEU A 173 9.13 3.26 15.95
C LEU A 173 9.69 2.20 16.92
N ALA A 174 8.98 1.88 17.99
CA ALA A 174 9.40 0.86 18.96
C ALA A 174 9.51 -0.54 18.33
N VAL A 175 8.55 -0.91 17.47
CA VAL A 175 8.59 -2.15 16.69
C VAL A 175 9.82 -2.16 15.78
N SER A 176 10.10 -1.05 15.10
CA SER A 176 11.25 -0.95 14.20
C SER A 176 12.59 -1.12 14.95
N LYS A 177 12.75 -0.47 16.11
CA LYS A 177 13.95 -0.63 16.96
C LYS A 177 14.15 -2.07 17.43
N LEU A 178 13.07 -2.76 17.81
CA LEU A 178 13.12 -4.17 18.23
C LEU A 178 13.53 -5.10 17.08
N GLN A 179 13.02 -4.87 15.87
CA GLN A 179 13.39 -5.62 14.67
C GLN A 179 14.86 -5.40 14.31
N GLN A 180 15.34 -4.16 14.37
CA GLN A 180 16.77 -3.86 14.13
C GLN A 180 17.67 -4.54 15.16
N ALA A 181 17.31 -4.50 16.45
CA ALA A 181 18.08 -5.14 17.51
C ALA A 181 18.09 -6.68 17.43
N SER A 182 17.00 -7.28 16.95
CA SER A 182 16.84 -8.73 16.84
C SER A 182 17.46 -9.31 15.55
N GLY A 183 17.75 -8.46 14.55
CA GLY A 183 18.36 -8.88 13.29
C GLY A 183 17.53 -9.96 12.57
N SER A 184 18.13 -11.12 12.31
CA SER A 184 17.47 -12.27 11.68
C SER A 184 16.77 -13.21 12.67
N GLN A 185 16.85 -12.96 13.99
CA GLN A 185 16.16 -13.79 14.98
C GLN A 185 14.68 -13.46 15.01
N GLN A 186 13.84 -14.50 14.97
CA GLN A 186 12.42 -14.35 15.23
C GLN A 186 12.20 -13.82 16.65
N LEU A 187 11.35 -12.80 16.75
CA LEU A 187 10.86 -12.28 18.03
C LEU A 187 10.23 -13.41 18.84
N THR A 188 10.42 -13.37 20.16
CA THR A 188 9.76 -14.32 21.05
C THR A 188 8.25 -14.11 21.04
N LEU A 189 7.47 -15.13 21.39
CA LEU A 189 6.01 -15.01 21.50
C LEU A 189 5.60 -13.88 22.47
N GLU A 190 6.33 -13.73 23.58
CA GLU A 190 6.10 -12.66 24.56
C GLU A 190 6.30 -11.27 23.92
N GLN A 191 7.39 -11.08 23.16
CA GLN A 191 7.64 -9.84 22.43
C GLN A 191 6.57 -9.56 21.37
N GLN A 192 6.11 -10.60 20.66
CA GLN A 192 5.04 -10.46 19.67
C GLN A 192 3.71 -10.03 20.31
N LEU A 193 3.33 -10.65 21.43
CA LEU A 193 2.12 -10.28 22.16
C LEU A 193 2.18 -8.87 22.73
N GLN A 194 3.36 -8.45 23.23
CA GLN A 194 3.57 -7.09 23.69
C GLN A 194 3.41 -6.08 22.55
N GLN A 195 3.99 -6.34 21.38
CA GLN A 195 3.84 -5.49 20.20
C GLN A 195 2.39 -5.38 19.74
N GLN A 196 1.68 -6.52 19.67
CA GLN A 196 0.26 -6.52 19.33
C GLN A 196 -0.56 -5.67 20.31
N THR A 197 -0.27 -5.79 21.61
CA THR A 197 -0.96 -5.01 22.65
C THR A 197 -0.72 -3.51 22.49
N LEU A 198 0.54 -3.10 22.30
CA LEU A 198 0.90 -1.69 22.08
C LEU A 198 0.22 -1.11 20.84
N MET A 199 0.22 -1.85 19.73
CA MET A 199 -0.46 -1.42 18.51
C MET A 199 -1.97 -1.30 18.70
N MET A 200 -2.61 -2.25 19.40
CA MET A 200 -4.04 -2.17 19.68
C MET A 200 -4.40 -0.96 20.54
N GLN A 201 -3.59 -0.64 21.54
CA GLN A 201 -3.81 0.54 22.38
C GLN A 201 -3.67 1.82 21.56
N ALA A 202 -2.63 1.92 20.74
CA ALA A 202 -2.42 3.06 19.86
C ALA A 202 -3.55 3.23 18.83
N LEU A 203 -4.09 2.13 18.29
CA LEU A 203 -5.23 2.17 17.36
C LEU A 203 -6.53 2.63 18.04
N ALA A 204 -6.72 2.34 19.33
CA ALA A 204 -7.90 2.74 20.07
C ALA A 204 -7.96 4.27 20.31
N GLU A 205 -6.80 4.92 20.40
CA GLU A 205 -6.69 6.38 20.59
C GLU A 205 -6.77 7.16 19.28
N LEU A 206 -6.67 6.46 18.14
CA LEU A 206 -6.62 7.06 16.82
C LEU A 206 -7.96 7.67 16.43
N GLU A 207 -7.92 8.90 15.95
CA GLU A 207 -9.10 9.61 15.42
C GLU A 207 -8.98 9.71 13.90
N PRO A 208 -9.74 8.93 13.12
CA PRO A 208 -9.70 9.06 11.68
C PRO A 208 -10.38 10.37 11.26
N ARG A 209 -9.76 11.14 10.36
CA ARG A 209 -10.29 12.43 9.87
C ARG A 209 -10.86 12.30 8.48
N THR A 210 -10.07 11.77 7.56
CA THR A 210 -10.46 11.68 6.14
C THR A 210 -10.02 10.36 5.57
N ILE A 211 -10.82 9.83 4.65
CA ILE A 211 -10.42 8.73 3.78
C ILE A 211 -10.86 9.08 2.37
N LYS A 212 -9.97 8.89 1.40
CA LYS A 212 -10.28 9.04 -0.01
C LYS A 212 -9.67 7.89 -0.79
N ILE A 213 -10.50 7.22 -1.56
CA ILE A 213 -10.11 6.16 -2.47
C ILE A 213 -10.41 6.65 -3.88
N ASN A 214 -9.46 6.48 -4.79
CA ASN A 214 -9.65 6.73 -6.20
C ASN A 214 -9.15 5.54 -7.01
N LEU A 215 -9.98 5.07 -7.94
CA LEU A 215 -9.63 4.11 -8.96
C LEU A 215 -9.74 4.81 -10.31
N ASN A 216 -8.67 4.82 -11.10
CA ASN A 216 -8.62 5.55 -12.36
C ASN A 216 -8.12 4.66 -13.48
N ASN A 217 -8.88 4.57 -14.57
CA ASN A 217 -8.49 3.89 -15.79
C ASN A 217 -7.31 4.63 -16.43
N GLN A 218 -6.20 3.92 -16.66
CA GLN A 218 -5.01 4.46 -17.32
C GLN A 218 -4.93 4.11 -18.81
N GLY A 219 -5.97 3.46 -19.35
CA GLY A 219 -6.10 3.09 -20.75
C GLY A 219 -6.86 1.77 -20.90
N GLU A 220 -6.24 0.69 -20.43
CA GLU A 220 -6.64 -0.68 -20.70
C GLU A 220 -7.49 -1.33 -19.58
N PHE A 221 -7.96 -0.55 -18.59
CA PHE A 221 -8.77 -1.09 -17.49
C PHE A 221 -10.08 -1.71 -17.99
N LYS A 222 -10.74 -1.09 -18.98
CA LYS A 222 -11.98 -1.63 -19.55
C LYS A 222 -11.73 -2.99 -20.23
N ALA A 223 -10.68 -3.09 -21.04
CA ALA A 223 -10.30 -4.34 -21.69
C ALA A 223 -9.97 -5.44 -20.66
N LEU A 224 -9.30 -5.06 -19.57
CA LEU A 224 -9.02 -5.96 -18.44
C LEU A 224 -10.32 -6.51 -17.83
N VAL A 225 -11.30 -5.64 -17.54
CA VAL A 225 -12.59 -6.04 -16.97
C VAL A 225 -13.34 -6.95 -17.93
N GLU A 226 -13.43 -6.59 -19.21
CA GLU A 226 -14.09 -7.42 -20.24
C GLU A 226 -13.45 -8.81 -20.34
N GLN A 227 -12.12 -8.91 -20.35
CA GLN A 227 -11.41 -10.20 -20.36
C GLN A 227 -11.73 -11.04 -19.11
N MET A 228 -11.81 -10.40 -17.93
CA MET A 228 -12.16 -11.10 -16.69
C MET A 228 -13.60 -11.62 -16.72
N LEU A 229 -14.53 -10.85 -17.26
CA LEU A 229 -15.94 -11.24 -17.38
C LEU A 229 -16.11 -12.38 -18.40
N GLU A 230 -15.42 -12.31 -19.54
CA GLU A 230 -15.45 -13.37 -20.56
C GLU A 230 -14.99 -14.72 -20.00
N LYS A 231 -13.93 -14.74 -19.17
CA LYS A 231 -13.46 -15.94 -18.47
C LYS A 231 -14.52 -16.53 -17.53
N GLN A 232 -15.42 -15.71 -17.02
CA GLN A 232 -16.55 -16.12 -16.17
C GLN A 232 -17.81 -16.43 -16.98
N GLY A 233 -17.75 -16.35 -18.32
CA GLY A 233 -18.91 -16.52 -19.19
C GLY A 233 -19.92 -15.38 -19.07
N MET A 234 -19.47 -14.19 -18.66
CA MET A 234 -20.29 -13.01 -18.40
C MET A 234 -19.96 -11.88 -19.38
N THR A 235 -20.95 -11.07 -19.74
CA THR A 235 -20.75 -9.82 -20.49
C THR A 235 -20.69 -8.61 -19.56
N LEU A 236 -20.19 -7.48 -20.06
CA LEU A 236 -20.21 -6.21 -19.33
C LEU A 236 -21.64 -5.79 -18.93
N GLU A 237 -22.61 -5.99 -19.82
CA GLU A 237 -24.03 -5.69 -19.54
C GLU A 237 -24.59 -6.55 -18.40
N GLN A 238 -24.23 -7.84 -18.35
CA GLN A 238 -24.64 -8.72 -17.26
C GLN A 238 -24.01 -8.31 -15.93
N MET A 239 -22.76 -7.84 -15.93
CA MET A 239 -22.11 -7.27 -14.75
C MET A 239 -22.86 -6.02 -14.26
N GLN A 240 -23.21 -5.10 -15.16
CA GLN A 240 -23.98 -3.89 -14.82
C GLN A 240 -25.34 -4.24 -14.21
N GLN A 241 -26.05 -5.22 -14.77
CA GLN A 241 -27.31 -5.72 -14.21
C GLN A 241 -27.11 -6.32 -12.82
N MET A 242 -26.03 -7.07 -12.61
CA MET A 242 -25.71 -7.64 -11.30
C MET A 242 -25.42 -6.56 -10.27
N VAL A 243 -24.71 -5.50 -10.65
CA VAL A 243 -24.46 -4.32 -9.81
C VAL A 243 -25.78 -3.64 -9.45
N ASP A 244 -26.68 -3.45 -10.41
CA ASP A 244 -28.00 -2.87 -10.15
C ASP A 244 -28.81 -3.70 -9.14
N VAL A 245 -28.80 -5.03 -9.27
CA VAL A 245 -29.47 -5.94 -8.32
C VAL A 245 -28.80 -5.88 -6.95
N GLN A 246 -27.47 -5.83 -6.88
CA GLN A 246 -26.74 -5.76 -5.61
C GLN A 246 -27.03 -4.46 -4.85
N LEU A 247 -27.08 -3.33 -5.56
CA LEU A 247 -27.42 -2.03 -4.98
C LEU A 247 -28.86 -1.97 -4.47
N GLN A 248 -29.77 -2.77 -5.04
CA GLN A 248 -31.14 -2.92 -4.53
C GLN A 248 -31.21 -3.81 -3.28
N GLN A 249 -30.40 -4.86 -3.21
CA GLN A 249 -30.39 -5.81 -2.08
C GLN A 249 -29.61 -5.29 -0.86
N ALA A 250 -28.56 -4.51 -1.10
CA ALA A 250 -27.76 -3.86 -0.08
C ALA A 250 -27.73 -2.35 -0.37
N PRO A 251 -28.78 -1.61 0.06
CA PRO A 251 -28.89 -0.19 -0.21
C PRO A 251 -27.70 0.57 0.35
N VAL A 252 -27.10 1.40 -0.50
CA VAL A 252 -26.13 2.44 -0.15
C VAL A 252 -26.80 3.80 -0.35
N SER A 253 -26.09 4.89 -0.05
CA SER A 253 -26.66 6.22 -0.30
C SER A 253 -26.93 6.45 -1.77
N ASP A 254 -27.89 7.31 -2.08
CA ASP A 254 -28.27 7.60 -3.48
C ASP A 254 -27.08 8.11 -4.29
N GLU A 255 -26.22 8.93 -3.67
CA GLU A 255 -25.00 9.44 -4.27
C GLU A 255 -24.00 8.31 -4.60
N LEU A 256 -23.72 7.42 -3.65
CA LEU A 256 -22.80 6.32 -3.87
C LEU A 256 -23.34 5.32 -4.89
N ALA A 257 -24.65 5.05 -4.86
CA ALA A 257 -25.31 4.21 -5.86
C ALA A 257 -25.16 4.80 -7.27
N ALA A 258 -25.38 6.11 -7.43
CA ALA A 258 -25.21 6.79 -8.71
C ALA A 258 -23.75 6.76 -9.19
N ALA A 259 -22.78 7.01 -8.30
CA ALA A 259 -21.36 6.94 -8.62
C ALA A 259 -20.96 5.53 -9.10
N ILE A 260 -21.36 4.47 -8.39
CA ILE A 260 -21.07 3.08 -8.78
C ILE A 260 -21.69 2.75 -10.15
N LYS A 261 -22.94 3.16 -10.40
CA LYS A 261 -23.60 2.92 -11.68
C LYS A 261 -22.91 3.65 -12.83
N ASN A 262 -22.56 4.92 -12.66
CA ASN A 262 -21.86 5.69 -13.69
C ASN A 262 -20.48 5.08 -13.98
N PHE A 263 -19.72 4.75 -12.94
CA PHE A 263 -18.44 4.08 -13.10
C PHE A 263 -18.56 2.74 -13.83
N THR A 264 -19.56 1.89 -13.53
CA THR A 264 -19.71 0.60 -14.22
C THR A 264 -20.16 0.73 -15.67
N GLN A 265 -20.71 1.89 -16.07
CA GLN A 265 -21.06 2.19 -17.46
C GLN A 265 -19.85 2.63 -18.28
N GLY A 266 -18.98 3.48 -17.72
CA GLY A 266 -17.81 4.03 -18.42
C GLY A 266 -16.50 3.30 -18.17
N LEU A 267 -16.33 2.74 -16.97
CA LEU A 267 -15.07 2.22 -16.41
C LEU A 267 -13.93 3.24 -16.54
N GLY A 268 -14.25 4.52 -16.34
CA GLY A 268 -13.32 5.63 -16.41
C GLY A 268 -12.65 5.88 -15.06
N SER A 269 -13.41 6.35 -14.07
CA SER A 269 -12.89 6.54 -12.72
C SER A 269 -13.95 6.40 -11.64
N LEU A 270 -13.54 6.01 -10.44
CA LEU A 270 -14.37 5.99 -9.25
C LEU A 270 -13.61 6.64 -8.10
N THR A 271 -14.11 7.76 -7.62
CA THR A 271 -13.61 8.42 -6.39
C THR A 271 -14.68 8.31 -5.32
N VAL A 272 -14.27 7.87 -4.13
CA VAL A 272 -15.10 7.85 -2.91
C VAL A 272 -14.29 8.49 -1.80
N SER A 273 -14.85 9.50 -1.15
CA SER A 273 -14.24 10.13 0.02
C SER A 273 -15.24 10.26 1.15
N ALA A 274 -14.73 10.22 2.39
CA ALA A 274 -15.51 10.50 3.59
C ALA A 274 -14.67 11.39 4.51
N SER A 275 -15.35 12.31 5.20
CA SER A 275 -14.79 13.12 6.28
C SER A 275 -15.48 12.74 7.58
N LEU A 276 -14.75 12.05 8.44
CA LEU A 276 -15.29 11.49 9.67
C LEU A 276 -15.40 12.57 10.75
N PRO A 277 -16.35 12.44 11.70
CA PRO A 277 -16.53 13.44 12.74
C PRO A 277 -15.26 13.67 13.56
N GLU A 278 -14.85 14.93 13.70
CA GLU A 278 -13.68 15.32 14.49
C GLU A 278 -13.84 14.96 15.97
N GLY A 279 -12.72 14.62 16.62
CA GLY A 279 -12.68 14.37 18.06
C GLY A 279 -13.30 13.04 18.51
N GLN A 280 -13.62 12.15 17.56
CA GLN A 280 -14.16 10.83 17.85
C GLN A 280 -13.17 9.73 17.50
N THR A 281 -13.02 8.78 18.42
CA THR A 281 -12.25 7.56 18.19
C THR A 281 -12.96 6.65 17.19
N MET A 282 -12.20 5.71 16.62
CA MET A 282 -12.76 4.68 15.73
C MET A 282 -13.89 3.88 16.39
N ASP A 283 -13.81 3.61 17.69
CA ASP A 283 -14.85 2.88 18.42
C ASP A 283 -16.16 3.69 18.53
N GLU A 284 -16.07 4.99 18.82
CA GLU A 284 -17.24 5.89 18.90
C GLU A 284 -17.91 6.06 17.54
N ILE A 285 -17.11 6.20 16.49
CA ILE A 285 -17.57 6.23 15.09
C ILE A 285 -18.28 4.91 14.76
N ASN A 286 -17.65 3.77 15.06
CA ASN A 286 -18.23 2.44 14.78
C ASN A 286 -19.58 2.26 15.47
N GLN A 287 -19.73 2.67 16.73
CA GLN A 287 -21.02 2.60 17.43
C GLN A 287 -22.10 3.41 16.70
N GLN A 288 -21.78 4.60 16.20
CA GLN A 288 -22.72 5.43 15.45
C GLN A 288 -23.06 4.81 14.09
N ILE A 289 -22.07 4.26 13.38
CA ILE A 289 -22.30 3.49 12.14
C ILE A 289 -23.28 2.33 12.40
N PHE A 290 -23.12 1.60 13.51
CA PHE A 290 -24.06 0.53 13.88
C PHE A 290 -25.48 1.05 14.12
N THR A 291 -25.65 2.24 14.70
CA THR A 291 -26.99 2.81 14.91
C THR A 291 -27.65 3.30 13.62
N LEU A 292 -26.86 3.72 12.63
CA LEU A 292 -27.32 4.17 11.32
C LEU A 292 -27.40 3.00 10.31
N MET A 293 -27.14 1.77 10.75
CA MET A 293 -27.22 0.59 9.90
C MET A 293 -28.65 0.41 9.38
N GLY A 294 -28.81 0.45 8.06
CA GLY A 294 -30.12 0.44 7.39
C GLY A 294 -30.68 1.82 7.03
N GLN A 295 -29.97 2.90 7.38
CA GLN A 295 -30.26 4.28 6.98
C GLN A 295 -29.10 4.82 6.13
N PRO A 296 -28.97 4.37 4.88
CA PRO A 296 -27.75 4.61 4.10
C PRO A 296 -27.49 6.09 3.78
N ASN A 297 -28.54 6.91 3.59
CA ASN A 297 -28.39 8.34 3.36
C ASN A 297 -27.96 9.08 4.64
N ASP A 298 -28.55 8.74 5.79
CA ASP A 298 -28.17 9.34 7.08
C ASP A 298 -26.74 8.94 7.47
N LEU A 299 -26.35 7.70 7.17
CA LEU A 299 -24.96 7.24 7.32
C LEU A 299 -23.99 8.02 6.43
N ALA A 300 -24.36 8.29 5.18
CA ALA A 300 -23.54 9.07 4.26
C ALA A 300 -23.39 10.52 4.73
N GLU A 301 -24.47 11.14 5.24
CA GLU A 301 -24.41 12.48 5.84
C GLU A 301 -23.51 12.51 7.08
N PHE A 302 -23.63 11.50 7.94
CA PHE A 302 -22.81 11.37 9.16
C PHE A 302 -21.30 11.36 8.88
N ILE A 303 -20.87 10.66 7.83
CA ILE A 303 -19.45 10.57 7.43
C ILE A 303 -19.06 11.57 6.34
N ASN A 304 -19.94 12.52 6.01
CA ASN A 304 -19.79 13.47 4.90
C ASN A 304 -19.23 12.78 3.64
N LEU A 305 -19.93 11.73 3.21
CA LEU A 305 -19.56 10.92 2.07
C LEU A 305 -19.72 11.73 0.78
N GLU A 306 -18.69 11.72 -0.05
CA GLU A 306 -18.74 12.22 -1.42
C GLU A 306 -18.33 11.08 -2.36
N ALA A 307 -19.09 10.89 -3.44
CA ALA A 307 -18.80 9.85 -4.43
C ALA A 307 -19.00 10.34 -5.85
N LYS A 308 -18.04 10.03 -6.73
CA LYS A 308 -18.08 10.36 -8.15
C LYS A 308 -17.62 9.18 -8.99
N GLY A 309 -18.43 8.80 -9.96
CA GLY A 309 -18.08 7.80 -10.96
C GLY A 309 -18.24 8.34 -12.38
N GLU A 310 -17.31 7.94 -13.26
CA GLU A 310 -17.26 8.26 -14.68
C GLU A 310 -17.09 7.00 -15.53
#